data_AF-A0A356B9H4-F1
#
_entry.id   AF-A0A356B9H4-F1
#
_cell.length_a   1.000
_cell.length_b   1.000
_cell.length_c   1.000
_cell.angle_alpha   90.00
_cell.angle_beta   90.00
_cell.angle_gamma   90.00
#
_symmetry.space_group_name_H-M   'P 1'
#
loop_
_entity.id
_entity.type
_entity.pdbx_description
1 polymer ?
#
loop_
_entity_poly.entity_id
_entity_poly.type
_entity_poly.pdbx_seq_one_letter_code
_entity_poly.pdbx_strand_id
1 'polypeptide(L)'
;MKHYYWHWDESRGDEYDNWGTSDWYYEVADDKSYNRVIQIYQSGDALFYSREHIEDKYGFLPEGSFGSCEYGEKPISAEAFNKLVKETSFTNVSNVT
;
A
#
# COMPACT_ATOMS: atom_id res chain seq x y z
N MET A 1 6.56 -13.24 6.83
CA MET A 1 5.84 -12.14 6.15
C MET A 1 5.23 -12.64 4.85
N LYS A 2 3.98 -12.24 4.59
CA LYS A 2 3.22 -12.55 3.37
C LYS A 2 2.90 -11.25 2.63
N HIS A 3 2.76 -11.33 1.31
CA HIS A 3 2.52 -10.16 0.48
C HIS A 3 1.29 -10.33 -0.39
N TYR A 4 0.53 -9.26 -0.54
CA TYR A 4 -0.74 -9.25 -1.26
C TYR A 4 -0.84 -8.02 -2.15
N TYR A 5 -1.62 -8.15 -3.21
CA TYR A 5 -1.97 -7.11 -4.15
C TYR A 5 -3.49 -7.00 -4.28
N TRP A 6 -3.99 -5.79 -4.38
CA TRP A 6 -5.39 -5.52 -4.66
C TRP A 6 -5.55 -4.28 -5.53
N HIS A 7 -6.41 -4.38 -6.54
CA HIS A 7 -6.83 -3.24 -7.33
C HIS A 7 -8.11 -2.65 -6.75
N TRP A 8 -8.05 -1.39 -6.34
CA TRP A 8 -9.19 -0.61 -5.89
C TRP A 8 -9.71 0.24 -7.05
N ASP A 9 -10.86 -0.17 -7.61
CA ASP A 9 -11.49 0.41 -8.82
C ASP A 9 -12.35 1.66 -8.52
N GLU A 10 -12.04 2.39 -7.46
CA GLU A 10 -12.68 3.67 -7.15
C GLU A 10 -11.62 4.74 -6.84
N SER A 11 -11.99 6.00 -7.01
CA SER A 11 -11.16 7.11 -6.57
C SER A 11 -11.26 7.31 -5.05
N ARG A 12 -10.37 8.14 -4.50
CA ARG A 12 -10.29 8.38 -3.05
C ARG A 12 -11.52 9.08 -2.47
N GLY A 13 -12.24 9.89 -3.27
CA GLY A 13 -13.38 10.68 -2.80
C GLY A 13 -13.02 11.84 -1.87
N ASP A 14 -11.74 12.20 -1.76
CA ASP A 14 -11.22 13.30 -0.95
C ASP A 14 -10.56 14.40 -1.83
N GLU A 15 -9.78 15.31 -1.24
CA GLU A 15 -9.09 16.38 -1.98
C GLU A 15 -8.10 15.88 -3.07
N TYR A 16 -7.72 14.60 -3.01
CA TYR A 16 -6.88 13.89 -3.97
C TYR A 16 -7.68 12.96 -4.90
N ASP A 17 -9.00 13.12 -5.01
CA ASP A 17 -9.87 12.33 -5.89
C ASP A 17 -9.37 12.27 -7.34
N ASN A 18 -8.73 13.35 -7.80
CA ASN A 18 -8.14 13.45 -9.14
C ASN A 18 -6.98 12.47 -9.40
N TRP A 19 -6.52 11.71 -8.40
CA TRP A 19 -5.51 10.65 -8.57
C TRP A 19 -6.07 9.38 -9.22
N GLY A 20 -7.40 9.19 -9.21
CA GLY A 20 -8.09 8.07 -9.85
C GLY A 20 -8.02 6.78 -9.03
N THR A 21 -8.11 5.63 -9.72
CA THR A 21 -8.05 4.30 -9.10
C THR A 21 -6.67 4.01 -8.49
N SER A 22 -6.58 2.96 -7.67
CA SER A 22 -5.33 2.63 -6.98
C SER A 22 -5.01 1.14 -6.92
N ASP A 23 -3.72 0.84 -7.03
CA ASP A 23 -3.13 -0.46 -6.82
C ASP A 23 -2.49 -0.51 -5.43
N TRP A 24 -3.01 -1.38 -4.57
CA TRP A 24 -2.57 -1.55 -3.20
C TRP A 24 -1.71 -2.79 -3.08
N TYR A 25 -0.60 -2.66 -2.36
CA TYR A 25 0.29 -3.77 -2.02
C TYR A 25 0.52 -3.80 -0.52
N TYR A 26 0.32 -4.96 0.08
CA TYR A 26 0.42 -5.17 1.51
C TYR A 26 1.58 -6.11 1.83
N GLU A 27 2.38 -5.76 2.82
CA GLU A 27 3.23 -6.70 3.53
C GLU A 27 2.64 -6.94 4.92
N VAL A 28 2.38 -8.20 5.21
CA VAL A 28 1.66 -8.65 6.40
C VAL A 28 2.58 -9.55 7.22
N ALA A 29 2.68 -9.29 8.51
CA ALA A 29 3.43 -10.10 9.45
C ALA A 29 2.74 -11.45 9.72
N ASP A 30 3.44 -12.37 10.38
CA ASP A 30 2.91 -13.70 10.68
C ASP A 30 1.73 -13.67 11.67
N ASP A 31 1.66 -12.64 12.52
CA ASP A 31 0.51 -12.35 13.40
C ASP A 31 -0.66 -11.65 12.67
N LYS A 32 -0.57 -11.50 11.35
CA LYS A 32 -1.53 -10.80 10.47
C LYS A 32 -1.55 -9.28 10.63
N SER A 33 -0.69 -8.66 11.44
CA SER A 33 -0.57 -7.18 11.42
C SER A 33 0.02 -6.67 10.12
N TYR A 34 -0.42 -5.47 9.71
CA TYR A 34 0.19 -4.74 8.60
C TYR A 34 1.60 -4.27 8.99
N ASN A 35 2.58 -4.53 8.12
CA ASN A 35 3.96 -4.10 8.31
C ASN A 35 4.34 -2.97 7.37
N ARG A 36 4.00 -3.10 6.08
CA ARG A 36 4.19 -2.07 5.05
C ARG A 36 3.03 -2.06 4.07
N VAL A 37 2.69 -0.90 3.57
CA VAL A 37 1.67 -0.71 2.52
C VAL A 37 2.18 0.25 1.46
N ILE A 38 1.98 -0.14 0.20
CA ILE A 38 2.20 0.71 -0.97
C ILE A 38 0.84 0.96 -1.62
N GLN A 39 0.59 2.20 -2.01
CA GLN A 39 -0.56 2.59 -2.81
C GLN A 39 -0.04 3.31 -4.04
N ILE A 40 -0.34 2.80 -5.24
CA ILE A 40 0.04 3.45 -6.50
C ILE A 40 -1.23 3.88 -7.20
N TYR A 41 -1.37 5.16 -7.47
CA TYR A 41 -2.56 5.73 -8.08
C TYR A 41 -2.42 5.85 -9.59
N GLN A 42 -3.55 5.91 -10.30
CA GLN A 42 -3.59 6.04 -11.75
C GLN A 42 -2.85 7.29 -12.26
N SER A 43 -2.82 8.37 -11.49
CA SER A 43 -2.05 9.58 -11.80
C SER A 43 -0.53 9.37 -11.78
N GLY A 44 -0.06 8.27 -11.19
CA GLY A 44 1.35 7.99 -10.91
C GLY A 44 1.81 8.45 -9.52
N ASP A 45 0.95 9.13 -8.76
CA ASP A 45 1.21 9.40 -7.34
C ASP A 45 1.29 8.08 -6.57
N ALA A 46 2.22 7.99 -5.63
CA ALA A 46 2.41 6.78 -4.85
C ALA A 46 2.62 7.09 -3.37
N LEU A 47 2.00 6.31 -2.50
CA LEU A 47 2.13 6.43 -1.05
C LEU A 47 2.77 5.18 -0.48
N PHE A 48 3.59 5.38 0.54
CA PHE A 48 4.21 4.31 1.31
C PHE A 48 3.96 4.54 2.79
N TYR A 49 3.51 3.48 3.46
CA TYR A 49 3.33 3.45 4.91
C TYR A 49 4.07 2.26 5.50
N SER A 50 4.62 2.45 6.68
CA SER A 50 5.34 1.41 7.43
C SER A 50 5.20 1.66 8.92
N ARG A 51 5.76 0.77 9.74
CA ARG A 51 5.84 0.99 11.20
C ARG A 51 6.68 2.21 11.60
N GLU A 52 7.49 2.74 10.68
CA GLU A 52 8.28 3.97 10.89
C GLU A 52 7.57 5.21 10.34
N HIS A 53 6.63 5.04 9.40
CA HIS A 53 5.81 6.09 8.81
C HIS A 53 4.34 5.65 8.81
N ILE A 54 3.69 5.82 9.97
CA ILE A 54 2.36 5.27 10.23
C ILE A 54 1.26 6.13 9.63
N GLU A 55 1.38 7.46 9.66
CA GLU A 55 0.34 8.36 9.15
C GLU A 55 0.94 9.67 8.65
N ASP A 56 0.23 10.29 7.72
CA ASP A 56 0.46 11.66 7.29
C ASP A 56 -0.84 12.26 6.72
N LYS A 57 -0.75 13.43 6.08
CA LYS A 57 -1.92 14.11 5.50
C LYS A 57 -2.62 13.32 4.39
N TYR A 58 -1.95 12.37 3.74
CA TYR A 58 -2.51 11.55 2.67
C TYR A 58 -3.18 10.27 3.17
N GLY A 59 -3.05 9.89 4.45
CA GLY A 59 -3.59 8.64 4.98
C GLY A 59 -2.71 7.97 6.03
N PHE A 60 -2.87 6.66 6.20
CA PHE A 60 -2.25 5.90 7.29
C PHE A 60 -2.01 4.41 6.95
N LEU A 61 -1.14 3.76 7.73
CA LEU A 61 -0.94 2.32 7.78
C LEU A 61 -2.20 1.68 8.37
N PRO A 62 -2.85 0.74 7.67
CA PRO A 62 -4.09 0.13 8.14
C PRO A 62 -3.95 -0.46 9.55
N GLU A 63 -4.89 -0.11 10.43
CA GLU A 63 -4.97 -0.69 11.77
C GLU A 63 -5.68 -2.05 11.75
N GLY A 64 -5.31 -2.92 12.69
CA GLY A 64 -5.91 -4.25 12.85
C GLY A 64 -5.16 -5.38 12.17
N SER A 65 -5.87 -6.50 11.98
CA SER A 65 -5.32 -7.71 11.36
C SER A 65 -5.82 -7.85 9.92
N PHE A 66 -4.90 -8.14 9.01
CA PHE A 66 -5.21 -8.53 7.65
C PHE A 66 -6.20 -9.71 7.66
N GLY A 67 -7.36 -9.48 7.05
CA GLY A 67 -8.44 -10.46 6.97
C GLY A 67 -8.10 -11.66 6.09
N SER A 68 -9.07 -12.58 5.92
CA SER A 68 -9.01 -13.51 4.79
C SER A 68 -9.17 -12.71 3.49
N CYS A 69 -8.51 -13.12 2.40
CA CYS A 69 -8.61 -12.50 1.06
C CYS A 69 -10.01 -12.64 0.43
N GLU A 70 -11.07 -12.30 1.15
CA GLU A 70 -12.46 -12.42 0.70
C GLU A 70 -12.83 -11.29 -0.28
N TYR A 71 -11.99 -10.26 -0.41
CA TYR A 71 -12.25 -9.06 -1.21
C TYR A 71 -11.46 -9.01 -2.53
N GLY A 72 -10.77 -10.10 -2.90
CA GLY A 72 -10.09 -10.22 -4.19
C GLY A 72 -8.59 -9.94 -4.14
N GLU A 73 -7.98 -9.90 -2.96
CA GLU A 73 -6.54 -9.73 -2.78
C GLU A 73 -5.78 -10.95 -3.30
N LYS A 74 -4.80 -10.72 -4.16
CA LYS A 74 -3.98 -11.76 -4.80
C LYS A 74 -2.62 -11.85 -4.12
N PRO A 75 -2.12 -13.05 -3.79
CA PRO A 75 -0.78 -13.17 -3.25
C PRO A 75 0.26 -12.74 -4.28
N ILE A 76 1.32 -12.08 -3.82
CA ILE A 76 2.49 -11.74 -4.63
C ILE A 76 3.77 -12.20 -3.95
N SER A 77 4.85 -12.33 -4.71
CA SER A 77 6.15 -12.66 -4.17
C SER A 77 6.75 -11.48 -3.40
N ALA A 78 7.48 -11.77 -2.33
CA ALA A 78 8.27 -10.75 -1.62
C ALA A 78 9.25 -10.02 -2.55
N GLU A 79 9.82 -10.70 -3.55
CA GLU A 79 10.69 -10.09 -4.57
C GLU A 79 9.98 -9.01 -5.39
N ALA A 80 8.73 -9.26 -5.79
CA ALA A 80 7.93 -8.30 -6.55
C ALA A 80 7.59 -7.08 -5.68
N PHE A 81 7.20 -7.30 -4.42
CA PHE A 81 6.96 -6.22 -3.47
C PHE A 81 8.21 -5.37 -3.24
N ASN A 82 9.36 -6.00 -2.96
CA ASN A 82 10.61 -5.29 -2.72
C ASN A 82 11.12 -4.55 -3.97
N LYS A 83 10.80 -5.05 -5.16
CA LYS A 83 11.09 -4.35 -6.42
C LYS A 83 10.27 -3.05 -6.51
N LEU A 84 8.97 -3.11 -6.20
CA LEU A 84 8.12 -1.91 -6.12
C LEU A 84 8.65 -0.89 -5.11
N VAL A 85 9.05 -1.33 -3.92
CA VAL A 85 9.67 -0.44 -2.90
C VAL A 85 10.87 0.32 -3.46
N LYS A 86 11.73 -0.34 -4.25
CA LYS A 86 12.97 0.25 -4.77
C LYS A 86 12.75 1.15 -6.00
N GLU A 87 11.81 0.80 -6.85
CA GLU A 87 11.61 1.48 -8.15
C GLU A 87 10.54 2.57 -8.09
N THR A 88 9.66 2.55 -7.08
CA THR A 88 8.59 3.54 -6.95
C THR A 88 9.11 4.80 -6.27
N SER A 89 8.83 5.96 -6.87
CA SER A 89 9.04 7.26 -6.23
C SER A 89 7.80 7.62 -5.42
N PHE A 90 7.92 7.66 -4.10
CA PHE A 90 6.80 7.91 -3.22
C PHE A 90 6.61 9.41 -2.93
N THR A 91 5.37 9.86 -3.00
CA THR A 91 4.95 11.24 -2.77
C THR A 91 5.07 11.65 -1.30
N ASN A 92 4.96 10.70 -0.37
CA ASN A 92 4.89 10.97 1.07
C ASN A 92 6.18 10.64 1.85
N VAL A 93 7.16 9.99 1.23
CA VAL A 93 8.45 9.66 1.87
C VAL A 93 9.61 9.91 0.91
N SER A 94 10.71 10.47 1.41
CA SER A 94 11.91 10.76 0.60
C SER A 94 12.89 9.58 0.51
N ASN A 95 12.82 8.65 1.46
CA ASN A 95 13.59 7.41 1.47
C ASN A 95 12.73 6.30 2.08
N VAL A 96 12.83 5.11 1.51
CA VAL A 96 12.24 3.88 2.06
C VAL A 96 13.38 3.02 2.59
N THR A 97 13.35 2.68 3.87
CA THR A 97 14.38 1.88 4.53
C THR A 97 13.96 0.42 4.64
#